data_AF-A0A392RLZ1-F1
#
_entry.id   AF-A0A392RLZ1-F1
#
_cell.length_a   1.000
_cell.length_b   1.000
_cell.length_c   1.000
_cell.angle_alpha   90.00
_cell.angle_beta   90.00
_cell.angle_gamma   90.00
#
_symmetry.space_group_name_H-M   'P 1'
#
loop_
_entity.id
_entity.type
_entity.pdbx_description
1 polymer ?
#
loop_
_entity_poly.entity_id
_entity_poly.type
_entity_poly.pdbx_seq_one_letter_code
_entity_poly.pdbx_strand_id
1 'polypeptide(L)' 'RLNHSVNNWSDTRRVTSLEYRKSSMASEGRVTFNNMKLQNDDDIRTMFSIFSQYNTKKPIELDATLTRSVEAIFASCIEG' A
#
# COMPACT_ATOMS: atom_id res chain seq x y z
N ARG A 1 25.40 -16.10 11.56
CA ARG A 1 25.67 -16.64 10.20
C ARG A 1 24.44 -16.35 9.34
N LEU A 2 24.48 -15.28 8.54
CA LEU A 2 23.40 -14.91 7.61
C LEU A 2 23.58 -15.74 6.35
N ASN A 3 22.92 -16.90 6.28
CA ASN A 3 22.90 -17.74 5.09
C ASN A 3 21.47 -18.25 4.88
N HIS A 4 20.67 -17.51 4.11
CA HIS A 4 19.88 -18.13 3.06
C HIS A 4 19.50 -17.07 2.02
N SER A 5 20.34 -16.88 1.01
CA SER A 5 19.87 -16.36 -0.27
C SER A 5 19.03 -17.47 -0.92
N VAL A 6 17.74 -17.56 -0.59
CA VAL A 6 16.80 -18.23 -1.48
C VAL A 6 16.52 -17.24 -2.60
N ASN A 7 17.27 -17.34 -3.71
CA ASN A 7 16.83 -16.74 -4.96
C ASN A 7 15.61 -17.55 -5.45
N ASN A 8 14.43 -17.26 -4.90
CA ASN A 8 13.17 -17.75 -5.45
C ASN A 8 12.82 -16.87 -6.66
N TRP A 9 13.34 -17.25 -7.82
CA TRP A 9 12.95 -16.65 -9.11
C TRP A 9 11.45 -16.80 -9.41
N SER A 10 10.76 -17.68 -8.68
CA SER A 10 9.33 -17.98 -8.73
C SER A 10 8.52 -17.41 -7.55
N ASP A 11 9.08 -16.53 -6.71
CA ASP A 11 8.25 -15.90 -5.66
C ASP A 11 7.26 -14.92 -6.31
N THR A 12 6.03 -15.39 -6.48
CA THR A 12 4.92 -14.64 -7.08
C THR A 12 4.21 -13.73 -6.07
N ARG A 13 4.66 -13.70 -4.80
CA ARG A 13 4.08 -12.86 -3.73
C ARG A 13 4.63 -11.43 -3.75
N ARG A 14 4.84 -10.88 -4.94
CA ARG A 14 5.41 -9.53 -5.12
C ARG A 14 4.30 -8.49 -5.28
N VAL A 15 4.39 -7.43 -4.48
CA VAL A 15 3.65 -6.18 -4.69
C VAL A 15 4.33 -5.42 -5.83
N THR A 16 3.59 -5.02 -6.85
CA THR A 16 4.09 -4.31 -8.04
C THR A 16 3.82 -2.81 -7.98
N SER A 17 2.77 -2.41 -7.25
CA SER A 17 2.40 -1.03 -7.03
C SER A 17 1.72 -0.89 -5.68
N LEU A 18 1.90 0.26 -5.05
CA LEU A 18 1.19 0.64 -3.84
C LEU A 18 0.69 2.06 -4.05
N GLU A 19 -0.59 2.28 -3.79
CA GLU A 19 -1.23 3.58 -3.82
C GLU A 19 -1.77 3.91 -2.42
N TYR A 20 -1.77 5.18 -2.06
CA TYR A 20 -2.36 5.68 -0.83
C TYR A 20 -3.39 6.76 -1.11
N ARG A 21 -4.41 6.82 -0.25
CA ARG A 21 -5.50 7.78 -0.42
C ARG A 21 -5.22 9.10 0.32
N LYS A 22 -4.69 10.08 -0.40
CA LYS A 22 -4.39 11.43 0.10
C LYS A 22 -5.68 12.21 0.36
N SER A 23 -5.85 12.64 1.61
CA SER A 23 -6.96 13.52 2.01
C SER A 23 -6.58 14.98 1.81
N SER A 24 -7.53 15.78 1.33
CA SER A 24 -7.44 17.25 1.33
C SER A 24 -8.76 17.87 1.75
N MET A 25 -8.71 19.05 2.37
CA MET A 25 -9.89 19.81 2.75
C MET A 25 -10.11 20.93 1.74
N ALA A 26 -11.27 20.94 1.09
CA ALA A 26 -11.71 22.04 0.26
C ALA A 26 -12.07 23.25 1.14
N SER A 27 -12.08 24.46 0.55
CA SER A 27 -12.43 25.71 1.22
C SER A 27 -13.84 25.68 1.85
N GLU A 28 -14.72 24.85 1.31
CA GLU A 28 -16.09 24.60 1.78
C GLU A 28 -16.19 23.54 2.91
N GLY A 29 -15.06 23.08 3.47
CA GLY A 29 -15.02 22.09 4.55
C GLY A 29 -15.22 20.63 4.09
N ARG A 30 -15.46 20.41 2.80
CA ARG A 30 -15.56 19.07 2.21
C ARG A 30 -14.19 18.40 2.15
N VAL A 31 -14.12 17.13 2.57
CA VAL A 31 -12.92 16.31 2.42
C VAL A 31 -12.95 15.62 1.06
N THR A 32 -11.91 15.84 0.27
CA THR A 32 -11.68 15.16 -1.01
C THR A 32 -10.52 14.18 -0.89
N PHE A 33 -10.49 13.20 -1.78
CA PHE A 33 -9.53 12.11 -1.77
C PHE A 33 -8.94 11.92 -3.15
N ASN A 34 -7.61 11.85 -3.21
CA ASN A 34 -6.87 11.53 -4.42
C ASN A 34 -6.02 10.28 -4.16
N ASN A 35 -5.98 9.37 -5.14
CA ASN A 35 -5.06 8.25 -5.10
C ASN A 35 -3.68 8.71 -5.56
N MET A 36 -2.68 8.39 -4.75
CA MET A 36 -1.29 8.78 -4.98
C MET A 36 -0.45 7.51 -5.00
N LYS A 37 0.44 7.36 -5.99
CA LYS A 37 1.41 6.26 -5.98
C LYS A 37 2.41 6.47 -4.85
N LEU A 38 2.76 5.39 -4.16
CA LEU A 38 3.83 5.36 -3.17
C LEU A 38 5.10 4.82 -3.84
N GLN A 39 6.01 5.72 -4.21
CA GLN A 39 7.16 5.39 -5.04
C GLN A 39 8.49 5.56 -4.30
N ASN A 40 8.54 6.43 -3.29
CA ASN A 40 9.76 6.75 -2.56
C ASN A 40 9.48 7.15 -1.09
N ASP A 41 10.55 7.38 -0.35
CA ASP A 41 10.50 7.75 1.08
C ASP A 41 9.80 9.09 1.32
N ASP A 42 9.87 10.03 0.37
CA ASP A 42 9.20 11.33 0.49
C ASP A 42 7.68 11.20 0.35
N ASP A 43 7.21 10.25 -0.47
CA ASP A 43 5.79 9.89 -0.53
C ASP A 43 5.32 9.31 0.82
N ILE A 44 6.15 8.47 1.47
CA ILE A 44 5.86 7.90 2.79
C ILE A 44 5.75 9.02 3.83
N ARG A 45 6.73 9.93 3.87
CA ARG A 45 6.72 11.09 4.77
C ARG A 45 5.49 11.96 4.55
N THR A 46 5.14 12.20 3.29
CA THR A 46 3.96 12.97 2.91
C THR A 46 2.68 12.29 3.39
N MET A 47 2.54 10.98 3.16
CA MET A 47 1.39 10.19 3.62
C MET A 47 1.20 10.28 5.14
N PHE A 48 2.26 10.05 5.92
CA PHE A 48 2.18 10.15 7.39
C PHE A 48 1.89 11.57 7.87
N SER A 49 2.43 12.59 7.18
CA SER A 49 2.17 14.00 7.51
C SER A 49 0.72 14.40 7.25
N ILE A 50 0.10 13.89 6.19
CA ILE A 50 -1.33 14.09 5.92
C ILE A 50 -2.15 13.34 6.97
N PHE A 51 -1.78 12.10 7.29
CA PHE A 51 -2.49 11.32 8.29
C PHE A 51 -2.47 12.02 9.65
N SER A 52 -1.34 12.53 10.12
CA SER A 52 -1.27 13.23 11.41
C SER A 52 -2.19 14.46 11.48
N GLN A 53 -2.46 15.12 10.34
CA GLN A 53 -3.39 16.25 10.26
C GLN A 53 -4.88 15.83 10.31
N TYR A 54 -5.20 14.62 9.83
CA TYR A 54 -6.59 14.17 9.63
C TYR A 54 -6.94 12.84 10.33
N ASN A 55 -6.10 12.36 11.25
CA ASN A 55 -6.23 11.03 11.87
C ASN A 55 -7.54 10.80 12.63
N THR A 56 -8.22 11.87 13.06
CA THR A 56 -9.53 11.80 13.71
C THR A 56 -10.67 11.50 12.75
N LYS A 57 -10.46 11.68 11.43
CA LYS A 57 -11.50 11.49 10.42
C LYS A 57 -11.52 10.08 9.84
N LYS A 58 -10.35 9.45 9.66
CA LYS A 58 -10.23 8.09 9.09
C LYS A 58 -8.81 7.51 9.24
N PRO A 59 -8.63 6.17 9.13
CA PRO A 59 -7.32 5.53 9.03
C PRO A 59 -6.59 5.85 7.72
N ILE A 60 -5.31 5.45 7.65
CA ILE A 60 -4.55 5.36 6.41
C ILE A 60 -5.13 4.23 5.56
N GLU A 61 -5.37 4.51 4.28
CA GLU A 61 -5.84 3.53 3.30
C GLU A 61 -4.74 3.33 2.23
N LEU A 62 -4.43 2.07 1.96
CA LEU A 62 -3.41 1.62 1.01
C LEU A 62 -4.00 0.57 0.07
N ASP A 63 -3.82 0.77 -1.22
CA ASP A 63 -4.23 -0.18 -2.27
C ASP A 63 -2.97 -0.79 -2.89
N ALA A 64 -2.83 -2.11 -2.76
CA ALA A 64 -1.67 -2.85 -3.26
C ALA A 64 -2.04 -3.66 -4.52
N THR A 65 -1.25 -3.48 -5.58
CA THR A 65 -1.31 -4.36 -6.75
C THR A 65 -0.35 -5.52 -6.55
N LEU A 66 -0.86 -6.74 -6.67
CA LEU A 66 -0.08 -7.97 -6.58
C LEU A 66 0.22 -8.53 -7.97
N THR A 67 1.33 -9.26 -8.09
CA THR A 67 1.71 -9.91 -9.35
C THR A 67 0.88 -11.18 -9.62
N ARG A 68 0.27 -11.76 -8.58
CA ARG A 68 -0.50 -13.02 -8.66
C ARG A 68 -2.01 -12.77 -8.65
N SER A 69 -2.75 -13.60 -9.37
CA SER A 69 -4.22 -13.57 -9.37
C SER A 69 -4.78 -14.00 -8.01
N VAL A 70 -6.02 -13.61 -7.74
CA VAL A 70 -6.72 -13.94 -6.48
C VAL A 70 -6.85 -15.46 -6.30
N GLU A 71 -7.04 -16.21 -7.37
CA GLU A 71 -7.12 -17.67 -7.37
C GLU A 71 -5.79 -18.30 -6.92
N ALA A 72 -4.67 -17.79 -7.43
CA ALA A 72 -3.34 -18.23 -7.00
C ALA A 72 -3.04 -17.84 -5.54
N ILE A 73 -3.67 -16.78 -5.02
CA ILE A 73 -3.65 -16.45 -3.59
C ILE A 73 -4.35 -17.53 -2.79
N PHE A 74 -5.60 -17.85 -3.15
CA PHE A 74 -6.40 -18.82 -2.43
C PHE A 74 -5.81 -20.23 -2.46
N ALA A 75 -5.31 -20.70 -3.60
CA ALA A 75 -4.68 -22.01 -3.71
C ALA A 75 -3.51 -22.16 -2.71
N SER A 76 -2.68 -21.12 -2.58
CA SER A 76 -1.53 -21.14 -1.65
C SER A 76 -1.91 -21.16 -0.17
N CYS A 77 -3.15 -20.80 0.18
CA CYS A 77 -3.63 -20.80 1.57
C CYS A 77 -4.28 -22.13 1.98
N ILE A 78 -4.62 -22.99 1.02
CA ILE A 78 -5.30 -24.28 1.27
C ILE A 78 -4.27 -25.41 1.42
N GLU A 79 -3.09 -25.29 0.82
CA GLU A 79 -2.01 -26.29 0.85
C GLU A 79 -1.03 -26.11 2.04
N GLY A 80 -1.29 -25.17 2.95
CA GLY A 80 -0.43 -24.82 4.09
C GLY A 80 -0.84 -25.45 5.42
#